data_AF-E3J4H1-F1
#
_entry.id   AF-E3J4H1-F1
#
_cell.length_a   1.000
_cell.length_b   1.000
_cell.length_c   1.000
_cell.angle_alpha   90.00
_cell.angle_beta   90.00
_cell.angle_gamma   90.00
#
_symmetry.space_group_name_H-M   'P 1'
#
loop_
_entity.id
_entity.type
_entity.pdbx_description
1 polymer ?
#
loop_
_entity_poly.entity_id
_entity_poly.type
_entity_poly.pdbx_seq_one_letter_code
_entity_poly.pdbx_strand_id
1 'polypeptide(L)'
;MRRSAPRRQTWVMSDGKLVCDVWLAVLDAVPAPAAISAFWNWKENGVLDFVPEADRLWIGRTDAMAEYPFPGSAGGVGDLLFLVGTLPEYTTPQITDELIERLTTAFTATADPTLPAISVTEFVAFLVANEGRYLLDTDSPVGTDRWDEPAP
;
A
#
# COMPACT_ATOMS: atom_id res chain seq x y z
N MET A 1 -21.57 0.81 -23.76
CA MET A 1 -20.77 0.42 -22.60
C MET A 1 -19.90 -0.78 -22.98
N ARG A 2 -18.60 -0.59 -23.23
CA ARG A 2 -17.66 -1.71 -23.37
C ARG A 2 -17.18 -2.07 -21.97
N ARG A 3 -17.48 -3.29 -21.51
CA ARG A 3 -16.83 -3.85 -20.33
C ARG A 3 -15.39 -4.19 -20.73
N SER A 4 -14.42 -3.47 -20.18
CA SER A 4 -13.02 -3.86 -20.30
C SER A 4 -12.85 -5.22 -19.65
N ALA A 5 -12.30 -6.19 -20.39
CA ALA A 5 -11.98 -7.50 -19.83
C ALA A 5 -10.94 -7.34 -18.71
N PRO A 6 -10.97 -8.18 -17.65
CA PRO A 6 -9.93 -8.16 -16.63
C PRO A 6 -8.57 -8.46 -17.28
N ARG A 7 -7.68 -7.46 -17.33
CA ARG A 7 -6.28 -7.66 -17.73
C ARG A 7 -5.68 -8.66 -16.72
N ARG A 8 -5.08 -9.75 -17.20
CA ARG A 8 -4.42 -10.77 -16.36
C ARG A 8 -3.30 -10.09 -15.57
N GLN A 9 -3.37 -10.14 -14.25
CA GLN A 9 -2.24 -9.86 -13.38
C GLN A 9 -1.13 -10.85 -13.72
N THR A 10 0.00 -10.35 -14.21
CA THR A 10 1.20 -11.14 -14.50
C THR A 10 2.13 -10.98 -13.32
N TRP A 11 2.21 -12.01 -12.49
CA TRP A 11 3.13 -12.00 -11.38
C TRP A 11 4.57 -12.22 -11.87
N VAL A 12 5.48 -11.32 -11.48
CA VAL A 12 6.89 -11.42 -11.83
C VAL A 12 7.64 -12.04 -10.65
N MET A 13 8.46 -13.04 -10.96
CA MET A 13 9.41 -13.61 -10.02
C MET A 13 10.69 -12.76 -10.03
N SER A 14 11.14 -12.31 -8.87
CA SER A 14 12.46 -11.68 -8.69
C SER A 14 13.30 -12.58 -7.80
N ASP A 15 14.43 -13.09 -8.30
CA ASP A 15 15.32 -14.00 -7.58
C ASP A 15 14.62 -15.23 -6.94
N GLY A 16 13.60 -15.75 -7.61
CA GLY A 16 12.81 -16.89 -7.12
C GLY A 16 11.73 -16.54 -6.10
N LYS A 17 11.54 -15.25 -5.78
CA LYS A 17 10.47 -14.71 -4.91
C LYS A 17 9.34 -14.11 -5.73
N LEU A 18 8.11 -14.26 -5.25
CA LEU A 18 6.95 -13.57 -5.80
C LEU A 18 6.92 -12.17 -5.19
N VAL A 19 7.19 -11.15 -5.99
CA VAL A 19 7.28 -9.79 -5.46
C VAL A 19 6.07 -8.95 -5.85
N CYS A 20 5.68 -8.04 -4.96
CA CYS A 20 4.67 -7.01 -5.25
C CYS A 20 5.18 -5.62 -4.91
N ASP A 21 4.78 -4.65 -5.73
CA ASP A 21 4.98 -3.23 -5.47
C ASP A 21 3.87 -2.75 -4.54
N VAL A 22 4.27 -2.10 -3.45
CA VAL A 22 3.37 -1.54 -2.43
C VAL A 22 3.29 -0.04 -2.62
N TRP A 23 2.06 0.45 -2.55
CA TRP A 23 1.71 1.84 -2.70
C TRP A 23 0.91 2.30 -1.49
N LEU A 24 1.10 3.56 -1.12
CA LEU A 24 0.20 4.28 -0.23
C LEU A 24 -0.81 5.07 -1.03
N ALA A 25 -2.06 5.08 -0.58
CA ALA A 25 -3.12 5.92 -1.10
C ALA A 25 -3.71 6.78 0.02
N VAL A 26 -3.87 8.07 -0.24
CA VAL A 26 -4.48 9.00 0.72
C VAL A 26 -5.89 9.40 0.32
N LEU A 27 -6.78 9.45 1.32
CA LEU A 27 -8.21 9.65 1.16
C LEU A 27 -8.65 10.91 1.91
N ASP A 28 -9.55 11.69 1.31
CA ASP A 28 -10.13 12.89 1.93
C ASP A 28 -11.27 12.57 2.91
N ALA A 29 -11.79 11.35 2.88
CA ALA A 29 -12.86 10.90 3.75
C ALA A 29 -12.73 9.42 4.08
N VAL A 30 -13.23 9.03 5.26
CA VAL A 30 -13.32 7.62 5.66
C VAL A 30 -14.39 6.91 4.82
N PRO A 31 -14.05 5.82 4.12
CA PRO A 31 -15.04 5.00 3.43
C PRO A 31 -16.04 4.35 4.39
N ALA A 32 -17.17 3.87 3.87
CA ALA A 32 -18.18 3.20 4.70
C ALA A 32 -17.59 1.97 5.43
N PRO A 33 -18.03 1.65 6.66
CA PRO A 33 -17.46 0.55 7.45
C PRO A 33 -17.44 -0.82 6.73
N ALA A 34 -18.48 -1.13 5.96
CA ALA A 34 -18.53 -2.37 5.17
C ALA A 34 -17.44 -2.41 4.08
N ALA A 35 -17.12 -1.28 3.46
CA ALA A 35 -16.05 -1.17 2.47
C ALA A 35 -14.67 -1.34 3.11
N ILE A 36 -14.46 -0.75 4.30
CA ILE A 36 -13.19 -0.88 5.04
C ILE A 36 -12.98 -2.29 5.57
N SER A 37 -14.02 -2.91 6.12
CA SER A 37 -13.97 -4.32 6.52
C SER A 37 -13.69 -5.23 5.32
N ALA A 38 -14.32 -5.00 4.18
CA ALA A 38 -14.05 -5.78 2.96
C ALA A 38 -12.61 -5.60 2.46
N PHE A 39 -12.10 -4.36 2.48
CA PHE A 39 -10.73 -4.04 2.09
C PHE A 39 -9.71 -4.82 2.92
N TRP A 40 -9.78 -4.72 4.26
CA TRP A 40 -8.81 -5.36 5.14
C TRP A 40 -8.90 -6.88 5.15
N ASN A 41 -10.09 -7.45 4.99
CA ASN A 41 -10.25 -8.89 4.96
C ASN A 41 -9.68 -9.52 3.69
N TRP A 42 -9.90 -8.87 2.53
CA TRP A 42 -9.63 -9.54 1.27
C TRP A 42 -8.31 -9.09 0.67
N LYS A 43 -7.91 -7.82 0.81
CA LYS A 43 -6.83 -7.14 0.02
C LYS A 43 -6.87 -7.39 -1.50
N GLU A 44 -7.68 -8.33 -1.98
CA GLU A 44 -7.92 -8.69 -3.35
C GLU A 44 -8.84 -7.63 -3.98
N ASN A 45 -8.21 -6.71 -4.70
CA ASN A 45 -8.83 -6.00 -5.82
C ASN A 45 -9.94 -4.99 -5.48
N GLY A 46 -9.69 -4.08 -4.53
CA GLY A 46 -10.72 -3.11 -4.12
C GLY A 46 -10.30 -1.65 -4.03
N VAL A 47 -9.20 -1.29 -3.38
CA VAL A 47 -8.91 0.14 -3.10
C VAL A 47 -8.89 1.00 -4.36
N LEU A 48 -8.43 0.41 -5.46
CA LEU A 48 -8.33 1.06 -6.77
C LEU A 48 -9.69 1.28 -7.44
N ASP A 49 -10.72 0.49 -7.10
CA ASP A 49 -12.11 0.72 -7.50
C ASP A 49 -12.81 1.70 -6.54
N PHE A 50 -12.34 1.82 -5.29
CA PHE A 50 -12.88 2.75 -4.31
C PHE A 50 -12.39 4.18 -4.50
N VAL A 51 -11.12 4.39 -4.90
CA VAL A 51 -10.52 5.74 -4.93
C VAL A 51 -9.55 5.94 -6.11
N PRO A 52 -10.06 5.95 -7.36
CA PRO A 52 -9.24 6.13 -8.55
C PRO A 52 -8.47 7.47 -8.58
N GLU A 53 -8.94 8.47 -7.84
CA GLU A 53 -8.40 9.84 -7.81
C GLU A 53 -7.52 10.14 -6.58
N ALA A 54 -7.31 9.17 -5.67
CA ALA A 54 -6.46 9.37 -4.49
C ALA A 54 -5.04 9.75 -4.90
N ASP A 55 -4.42 10.68 -4.17
CA ASP A 55 -2.96 10.88 -4.28
C ASP A 55 -2.25 9.62 -3.78
N ARG A 56 -1.14 9.25 -4.43
CA ARG A 56 -0.46 7.99 -4.16
C ARG A 56 1.05 8.14 -4.16
N LEU A 57 1.68 7.21 -3.48
CA LEU A 57 3.13 7.08 -3.45
C LEU A 57 3.49 5.60 -3.51
N TRP A 58 4.30 5.21 -4.49
CA TRP A 58 4.99 3.92 -4.43
C TRP A 58 6.01 3.99 -3.30
N ILE A 59 6.00 3.03 -2.39
CA ILE A 59 6.90 3.03 -1.23
C ILE A 59 7.99 1.98 -1.32
N GLY A 60 7.80 0.95 -2.14
CA GLY A 60 8.78 -0.09 -2.31
C GLY A 60 8.18 -1.42 -2.73
N ARG A 61 9.01 -2.45 -2.65
CA ARG A 61 8.67 -3.82 -2.97
C ARG A 61 8.73 -4.71 -1.73
N THR A 62 7.87 -5.71 -1.68
CA THR A 62 7.95 -6.79 -0.69
C THR A 62 7.83 -8.16 -1.36
N ASP A 63 8.14 -9.22 -0.61
CA ASP A 63 7.95 -10.62 -1.02
C ASP A 63 6.55 -11.07 -0.61
N ALA A 64 5.65 -11.17 -1.59
CA ALA A 64 4.26 -11.54 -1.42
C ALA A 64 4.06 -12.99 -0.94
N MET A 65 5.10 -13.84 -1.00
CA MET A 65 5.07 -15.22 -0.52
C MET A 65 5.88 -15.45 0.75
N ALA A 66 6.48 -14.41 1.32
CA ALA A 66 7.17 -14.53 2.60
C ALA A 66 6.19 -14.81 3.73
N GLU A 67 6.67 -15.52 4.76
CA GLU A 67 5.95 -15.64 6.02
C GLU A 67 5.97 -14.32 6.77
N TYR A 68 4.84 -13.96 7.41
CA TYR A 68 4.75 -12.76 8.24
C TYR A 68 5.80 -12.78 9.37
N PRO A 69 6.47 -11.64 9.67
CA PRO A 69 6.31 -10.32 9.06
C PRO A 69 6.94 -10.20 7.66
N PHE A 70 6.33 -9.39 6.79
CA PHE A 70 6.78 -9.25 5.40
C PHE A 70 8.11 -8.48 5.30
N PRO A 71 9.05 -8.91 4.45
CA PRO A 71 10.37 -8.29 4.35
C PRO A 71 10.34 -6.97 3.57
N GLY A 72 11.39 -6.17 3.76
CA GLY A 72 11.57 -4.89 3.07
C GLY A 72 10.78 -3.76 3.72
N SER A 73 11.23 -2.52 3.48
CA SER A 73 10.60 -1.30 4.04
C SER A 73 9.10 -1.21 3.77
N ALA A 74 8.68 -1.64 2.57
CA ALA A 74 7.29 -1.72 2.18
C ALA A 74 6.49 -2.77 2.99
N GLY A 75 7.09 -3.94 3.26
CA GLY A 75 6.48 -5.00 4.07
C GLY A 75 6.23 -4.54 5.50
N GLY A 76 7.21 -3.91 6.14
CA GLY A 76 7.05 -3.36 7.49
C GLY A 76 5.97 -2.29 7.59
N VAL A 77 5.83 -1.42 6.58
CA VAL A 77 4.72 -0.45 6.52
C VAL A 77 3.37 -1.15 6.35
N GLY A 78 3.28 -2.14 5.45
CA GLY A 78 2.06 -2.93 5.23
C GLY A 78 1.61 -3.67 6.49
N ASP A 79 2.53 -4.28 7.23
CA ASP A 79 2.26 -4.98 8.50
C ASP A 79 1.72 -4.02 9.57
N LEU A 80 2.35 -2.86 9.72
CA LEU A 80 1.89 -1.84 10.67
C LEU A 80 0.51 -1.31 10.28
N LEU A 81 0.29 -0.99 9.01
CA LEU A 81 -1.01 -0.49 8.52
C LEU A 81 -2.12 -1.52 8.68
N PHE A 82 -1.83 -2.80 8.41
CA PHE A 82 -2.77 -3.88 8.68
C PHE A 82 -3.12 -3.95 10.17
N LEU A 83 -2.13 -3.89 11.07
CA LEU A 83 -2.39 -3.94 12.51
C LEU A 83 -3.27 -2.76 12.99
N VAL A 84 -2.93 -1.53 12.62
CA VAL A 84 -3.71 -0.35 13.05
C VAL A 84 -5.06 -0.25 12.34
N GLY A 85 -5.17 -0.82 11.14
CA GLY A 85 -6.40 -0.85 10.35
C GLY A 85 -7.39 -1.92 10.77
N THR A 86 -6.97 -2.93 11.54
CA THR A 86 -7.81 -4.08 11.91
C THR A 86 -8.10 -4.21 13.41
N LEU A 87 -7.45 -3.45 14.28
CA LEU A 87 -7.62 -3.53 15.73
C LEU A 87 -8.00 -2.18 16.37
N PRO A 88 -8.94 -2.15 17.35
CA PRO A 88 -9.81 -3.24 17.78
C PRO A 88 -10.96 -3.54 16.78
N GLU A 89 -11.21 -2.64 15.85
CA GLU A 89 -12.20 -2.74 14.78
C GLU A 89 -11.57 -2.28 13.46
N TYR A 90 -12.20 -2.65 12.34
CA TYR A 90 -11.75 -2.21 11.02
C TYR A 90 -11.86 -0.69 10.87
N THR A 91 -10.74 -0.02 10.56
CA THR A 91 -10.67 1.44 10.44
C THR A 91 -9.81 1.88 9.25
N THR A 92 -9.93 3.15 8.88
CA THR A 92 -8.98 3.81 7.97
C THR A 92 -8.14 4.78 8.81
N PRO A 93 -6.87 4.45 9.09
CA PRO A 93 -6.05 5.27 9.97
C PRO A 93 -5.87 6.68 9.38
N GLN A 94 -6.02 7.69 10.22
CA GLN A 94 -5.72 9.07 9.86
C GLN A 94 -4.21 9.31 10.00
N ILE A 95 -3.64 10.11 9.10
CA ILE A 95 -2.24 10.51 9.14
C ILE A 95 -2.07 11.54 10.25
N THR A 96 -1.56 11.09 11.39
CA THR A 96 -1.18 11.92 12.54
C THR A 96 0.32 11.88 12.75
N ASP A 97 0.89 12.85 13.48
CA ASP A 97 2.31 12.82 13.86
C ASP A 97 2.75 11.47 14.46
N GLU A 98 1.93 10.89 15.34
CA GLU A 98 2.21 9.58 15.94
C GLU A 98 2.26 8.47 14.87
N LEU A 99 1.30 8.46 13.94
CA LEU A 99 1.29 7.47 12.87
C LEU A 99 2.50 7.66 11.93
N ILE A 100 2.87 8.90 11.62
CA ILE A 100 4.06 9.21 10.80
C ILE A 100 5.32 8.66 11.46
N GLU A 101 5.52 8.89 12.76
CA GLU A 101 6.68 8.37 13.50
C GLU A 101 6.73 6.83 13.46
N ARG A 102 5.59 6.19 13.72
CA ARG A 102 5.49 4.72 13.73
C ARG A 102 5.74 4.12 12.34
N LEU A 103 5.17 4.72 11.29
CA LEU A 103 5.39 4.28 9.91
C LEU A 103 6.83 4.48 9.47
N THR A 104 7.45 5.61 9.82
CA THR A 104 8.87 5.88 9.51
C THR A 104 9.79 4.89 10.21
N THR A 105 9.47 4.56 11.47
CA THR A 105 10.20 3.53 12.22
C THR A 105 10.05 2.15 11.57
N ALA A 106 8.83 1.76 11.20
CA ALA A 106 8.58 0.48 10.52
C ALA A 106 9.29 0.39 9.16
N PHE A 107 9.24 1.47 8.37
CA PHE A 107 9.88 1.58 7.06
C PHE A 107 11.40 1.42 7.15
N THR A 108 12.03 2.01 8.16
CA THR A 108 13.49 1.95 8.33
C THR A 108 13.97 0.66 9.00
N ALA A 109 13.21 0.11 9.94
CA ALA A 109 13.60 -1.09 10.70
C ALA A 109 13.62 -2.37 9.86
N THR A 110 12.83 -2.42 8.79
CA THR A 110 12.65 -3.61 7.92
C THR A 110 13.38 -3.51 6.58
N ALA A 111 14.27 -2.53 6.44
CA ALA A 111 15.00 -2.29 5.20
C ALA A 111 15.78 -3.54 4.76
N ASP A 112 15.48 -4.03 3.56
CA ASP A 112 16.20 -5.12 2.90
C ASP A 112 16.83 -4.54 1.62
N PRO A 113 18.16 -4.52 1.48
CA PRO A 113 18.82 -3.94 0.32
C PRO A 113 18.54 -4.69 -1.00
N THR A 114 17.98 -5.91 -0.93
CA THR A 114 17.56 -6.69 -2.10
C THR A 114 16.17 -6.30 -2.61
N LEU A 115 15.40 -5.56 -1.80
CA LEU A 115 14.07 -5.09 -2.15
C LEU A 115 14.10 -3.56 -2.33
N PRO A 116 13.83 -3.04 -3.55
CA PRO A 116 13.88 -1.61 -3.78
C PRO A 116 12.78 -0.88 -3.01
N ALA A 117 13.11 0.31 -2.52
CA ALA A 117 12.21 1.22 -1.82
C ALA A 117 12.57 2.67 -2.15
N ILE A 118 11.62 3.58 -1.96
CA ILE A 118 11.90 5.02 -2.03
C ILE A 118 12.82 5.46 -0.90
N SER A 119 13.35 6.69 -0.98
CA SER A 119 14.10 7.24 0.13
C SER A 119 13.20 7.51 1.35
N VAL A 120 13.78 7.39 2.56
CA VAL A 120 13.08 7.75 3.81
C VAL A 120 12.61 9.21 3.77
N THR A 121 13.38 10.11 3.15
CA THR A 121 13.02 11.52 3.01
C THR A 121 11.77 11.71 2.16
N GLU A 122 11.67 11.05 1.01
CA GLU A 122 10.48 11.12 0.15
C GLU A 122 9.25 10.50 0.85
N PHE A 123 9.45 9.37 1.53
CA PHE A 123 8.40 8.71 2.32
C PHE A 123 7.82 9.65 3.38
N VAL A 124 8.68 10.23 4.21
CA VAL A 124 8.28 11.15 5.28
C VAL A 124 7.64 12.42 4.70
N ALA A 125 8.21 12.98 3.62
CA ALA A 125 7.68 14.18 2.98
C ALA A 125 6.25 13.96 2.45
N PHE A 126 5.97 12.80 1.86
CA PHE A 126 4.62 12.46 1.42
C PHE A 126 3.63 12.37 2.58
N LEU A 127 4.01 11.71 3.68
CA LEU A 127 3.15 11.59 4.85
C LEU A 127 2.85 12.96 5.48
N VAL A 128 3.87 13.79 5.69
CA VAL A 128 3.73 15.15 6.25
C VAL A 128 2.87 16.03 5.35
N ALA A 129 3.03 15.94 4.03
CA ALA A 129 2.21 16.71 3.08
C ALA A 129 0.71 16.33 3.11
N ASN A 130 0.37 15.16 3.67
CA ASN A 130 -0.98 14.62 3.73
C ASN A 130 -1.50 14.45 5.16
N GLU A 131 -0.89 15.12 6.14
CA GLU A 131 -1.35 15.11 7.53
C GLU A 131 -2.84 15.47 7.63
N GLY A 132 -3.57 14.74 8.47
CA GLY A 132 -5.03 14.88 8.64
C GLY A 132 -5.88 14.14 7.61
N ARG A 133 -5.30 13.63 6.51
CA ARG A 133 -5.99 12.73 5.57
C ARG A 133 -5.95 11.29 6.06
N TYR A 134 -6.66 10.39 5.40
CA TYR A 134 -6.71 8.97 5.76
C TYR A 134 -5.82 8.15 4.84
N LEU A 135 -5.24 7.05 5.35
CA LEU A 135 -4.20 6.29 4.66
C LEU A 135 -4.58 4.82 4.51
N LEU A 136 -4.31 4.25 3.34
CA LEU A 136 -4.38 2.81 3.07
C LEU A 136 -3.13 2.38 2.29
N ASP A 137 -2.71 1.12 2.47
CA ASP A 137 -1.77 0.47 1.56
C ASP A 137 -2.52 -0.26 0.43
N THR A 138 -1.86 -0.46 -0.70
CA THR A 138 -2.31 -1.39 -1.74
C THR A 138 -1.09 -2.01 -2.38
N ASP A 139 -1.19 -3.28 -2.72
CA ASP A 139 -0.16 -4.00 -3.44
C ASP A 139 -0.60 -4.29 -4.87
N SER A 140 0.39 -4.39 -5.75
CA SER A 140 0.20 -4.80 -7.14
C SER A 140 1.34 -5.69 -7.57
N PRO A 141 1.09 -6.73 -8.40
CA PRO A 141 2.17 -7.51 -8.96
C PRO A 141 3.10 -6.60 -9.78
N VAL A 142 4.40 -6.81 -9.64
CA VAL A 142 5.42 -6.02 -10.34
C VAL A 142 5.20 -6.05 -11.85
N GLY A 143 5.29 -4.89 -12.51
CA GLY A 143 5.18 -4.77 -13.97
C GLY A 143 3.79 -5.04 -14.54
N THR A 144 2.76 -5.08 -13.68
CA THR A 144 1.36 -5.10 -14.12
C THR A 144 0.75 -3.71 -14.19
N ASP A 145 1.59 -2.69 -14.29
CA ASP A 145 1.20 -1.29 -14.23
C ASP A 145 -0.11 -1.03 -14.96
N ARG A 146 -1.18 -0.94 -14.15
CA ARG A 146 -2.39 -0.22 -14.52
C ARG A 146 -2.13 1.30 -14.51
N TRP A 147 -0.90 1.73 -14.18
CA TRP A 147 -0.60 3.04 -13.62
C TRP A 147 0.53 3.81 -14.34
N ASP A 148 1.23 3.18 -15.29
CA ASP A 148 2.23 3.83 -16.17
C ASP A 148 1.64 4.31 -17.52
N GLU A 149 0.39 3.98 -17.84
CA GLU A 149 -0.28 4.49 -19.03
C GLU A 149 -1.11 5.74 -18.67
N PRO A 150 -0.72 6.96 -19.06
CA PRO A 150 -1.69 8.06 -19.13
C PRO A 150 -2.83 7.62 -20.05
N ALA A 151 -4.08 7.85 -19.62
CA ALA A 151 -5.25 7.52 -20.42
C ALA A 151 -5.14 8.14 -21.83
N PRO A 152 -5.54 7.42 -22.90
CA PRO A 152 -5.55 7.96 -24.26
C PRO A 152 -6.53 9.11 -24.43
#